data_AF-A0A699YGC0-F1
#
_entry.id   AF-A0A699YGC0-F1
#
_cell.length_a   1.000
_cell.length_b   1.000
_cell.length_c   1.000
_cell.angle_alpha   90.00
_cell.angle_beta   90.00
_cell.angle_gamma   90.00
#
_symmetry.space_group_name_H-M   'P 1'
#
loop_
_entity.id
_entity.type
_entity.pdbx_description
1 polymer ?
#
loop_
_entity_poly.entity_id
_entity_poly.type
_entity_poly.pdbx_seq_one_letter_code
_entity_poly.pdbx_strand_id
1 'polypeptide(L)'
;MREATAAKLRVDAAFNPNTAALRQSIALVWPQLAKQRQLRHDFHLLEGLSELKMQDPEVVNFLPSEYSQILERAQAIRTEYKEQPQHLDHLTSLIKHLYQDFCKLAGIPAARQRLPALEQLLSDPRSCLDQVMEFLVGKG
;
A
#
# COMPACT_ATOMS: atom_id res chain seq x y z
N MET A 1 21.95 -6.96 -20.43
CA MET A 1 22.33 -8.39 -20.41
C MET A 1 21.94 -9.08 -21.71
N ARG A 2 20.64 -9.22 -22.06
CA ARG A 2 20.18 -9.92 -23.28
C ARG A 2 20.85 -9.48 -24.58
N GLU A 3 21.01 -8.17 -24.80
CA GLU A 3 21.65 -7.63 -26.00
C GLU A 3 23.19 -7.86 -26.03
N ALA A 4 23.86 -7.78 -24.87
CA ALA A 4 25.30 -8.07 -24.77
C ALA A 4 25.61 -9.54 -25.01
N THR A 5 24.74 -10.45 -24.55
CA THR A 5 24.85 -11.89 -24.83
C THR A 5 24.65 -12.19 -26.32
N ALA A 6 23.73 -11.49 -26.99
CA ALA A 6 23.55 -11.59 -28.44
C ALA A 6 24.77 -11.08 -29.22
N ALA A 7 25.49 -10.10 -28.68
CA ALA A 7 26.72 -9.55 -29.25
C ALA A 7 28.01 -10.27 -28.81
N LYS A 8 27.93 -11.39 -28.06
CA LYS A 8 29.07 -12.12 -27.47
C LYS A 8 30.02 -11.25 -26.62
N LEU A 9 29.53 -10.14 -26.08
CA LEU A 9 30.28 -9.25 -25.20
C LEU A 9 30.11 -9.72 -23.76
N ARG A 10 31.23 -10.01 -23.09
CA ARG A 10 31.26 -10.33 -21.66
C ARG A 10 31.22 -9.01 -20.89
N VAL A 11 30.10 -8.78 -20.20
CA VAL A 11 29.89 -7.57 -19.40
C VAL A 11 29.75 -7.99 -17.94
N ASP A 12 30.70 -7.56 -17.11
CA ASP A 12 30.61 -7.70 -15.67
C ASP A 12 29.89 -6.48 -15.11
N ALA A 13 28.66 -6.68 -14.63
CA ALA A 13 27.87 -5.65 -13.98
C ALA A 13 27.87 -5.90 -12.46
N ALA A 14 28.55 -5.02 -11.72
CA ALA A 14 28.41 -4.96 -10.26
C ALA A 14 27.29 -3.99 -9.91
N PHE A 15 26.26 -4.47 -9.22
CA PHE A 15 25.18 -3.62 -8.71
C PHE A 15 25.23 -3.61 -7.19
N ASN A 16 25.31 -2.42 -6.59
CA ASN A 16 25.23 -2.27 -5.14
C ASN A 16 23.79 -1.88 -4.76
N PRO A 17 23.01 -2.78 -4.13
CA PRO A 17 21.64 -2.49 -3.71
C PRO A 17 21.61 -1.38 -2.65
N ASN A 18 21.17 -0.18 -3.05
CA ASN A 18 21.07 0.97 -2.16
C ASN A 18 19.74 0.94 -1.38
N THR A 19 19.81 0.64 -0.09
CA THR A 19 18.65 0.63 0.82
C THR A 19 17.99 2.00 0.96
N ALA A 20 18.74 3.11 0.85
CA ALA A 20 18.18 4.45 0.87
C ALA A 20 17.33 4.74 -0.37
N ALA A 21 17.75 4.25 -1.54
CA ALA A 21 16.97 4.37 -2.77
C ALA A 21 15.68 3.53 -2.74
N LEU A 22 15.74 2.33 -2.14
CA LEU A 22 14.54 1.51 -1.87
C LEU A 22 13.58 2.26 -0.94
N ARG A 23 14.08 2.82 0.17
CA ARG A 23 13.26 3.60 1.12
C ARG A 23 12.59 4.77 0.44
N GLN A 24 13.33 5.54 -0.36
CA GLN A 24 12.79 6.70 -1.05
C GLN A 24 11.70 6.29 -2.06
N SER A 25 11.93 5.21 -2.82
CA SER A 25 10.93 4.68 -3.77
C SER A 25 9.63 4.29 -3.07
N ILE A 26 9.72 3.60 -1.93
CA ILE A 26 8.53 3.18 -1.18
C ILE A 26 7.86 4.39 -0.52
N ALA A 27 8.63 5.36 -0.01
CA ALA A 27 8.11 6.59 0.58
C ALA A 27 7.26 7.42 -0.40
N LEU A 28 7.49 7.33 -1.71
CA LEU A 28 6.65 7.99 -2.72
C LEU A 28 5.28 7.32 -2.91
N VAL A 29 5.23 6.00 -2.72
CA VAL A 29 4.02 5.17 -2.90
C VAL A 29 3.19 5.12 -1.61
N TRP A 30 3.86 5.24 -0.47
CA TRP A 30 3.28 5.10 0.87
C TRP A 30 2.06 6.00 1.15
N PRO A 31 2.08 7.31 0.82
CA PRO A 31 0.92 8.18 1.05
C PRO A 31 -0.31 7.74 0.27
N GLN A 32 -0.11 7.18 -0.94
CA GLN A 32 -1.22 6.68 -1.76
C GLN A 32 -1.82 5.42 -1.13
N LEU A 33 -0.98 4.50 -0.65
CA LEU A 33 -1.42 3.32 0.07
C LEU A 33 -2.20 3.70 1.34
N ALA A 34 -1.66 4.62 2.14
CA ALA A 34 -2.31 5.13 3.35
C ALA A 34 -3.67 5.78 3.04
N LYS A 35 -3.76 6.57 1.97
CA LYS A 35 -5.03 7.15 1.50
C LYS A 35 -6.07 6.07 1.16
N GLN A 36 -5.67 5.01 0.44
CA GLN A 36 -6.59 3.92 0.07
C GLN A 36 -7.04 3.10 1.28
N ARG A 37 -6.18 2.95 2.30
CA ARG A 37 -6.56 2.34 3.59
C ARG A 37 -7.54 3.23 4.35
N GLN A 38 -7.29 4.53 4.39
CA GLN A 38 -8.20 5.49 5.02
C GLN A 38 -9.57 5.50 4.34
N LEU A 39 -9.61 5.47 3.00
CA LEU A 39 -10.86 5.41 2.24
C LEU A 39 -11.71 4.20 2.61
N ARG A 40 -11.09 3.03 2.88
CA ARG A 40 -11.80 1.86 3.39
C ARG A 40 -12.42 2.09 4.76
N HIS A 41 -11.65 2.68 5.67
CA HIS A 41 -12.14 3.05 7.00
C HIS A 41 -13.33 4.02 6.90
N ASP A 42 -13.18 5.09 6.12
CA ASP A 42 -14.22 6.10 5.93
C ASP A 42 -15.48 5.50 5.30
N PHE A 43 -15.33 4.57 4.36
CA PHE A 43 -16.46 3.85 3.78
C PHE A 43 -17.19 2.98 4.81
N HIS A 44 -16.48 2.20 5.63
CA HIS A 44 -17.11 1.37 6.68
C HIS A 44 -17.81 2.23 7.74
N LEU A 45 -17.20 3.35 8.12
CA LEU A 45 -17.80 4.31 9.04
C LEU A 45 -19.05 4.96 8.42
N LEU A 46 -19.00 5.33 7.14
CA LEU A 46 -20.15 5.86 6.40
C LEU A 46 -21.32 4.89 6.38
N GLU A 47 -21.08 3.59 6.16
CA GLU A 47 -22.15 2.58 6.17
C GLU A 47 -22.85 2.54 7.54
N GLY A 48 -22.08 2.47 8.63
CA GLY A 48 -22.64 2.48 9.99
C GLY A 48 -23.39 3.78 10.32
N LEU A 49 -22.86 4.94 9.93
CA LEU A 49 -23.54 6.23 10.12
C LEU A 49 -24.84 6.33 9.30
N SER A 50 -24.85 5.75 8.09
CA SER A 50 -26.03 5.73 7.22
C SER A 50 -27.14 4.85 7.81
N GLU A 51 -26.79 3.69 8.36
CA GLU A 51 -27.73 2.81 9.06
C GLU A 51 -28.32 3.49 10.31
N LEU A 52 -27.47 4.12 11.12
CA LEU A 52 -27.87 4.84 12.32
C LEU A 52 -28.83 6.00 11.98
N LYS A 53 -28.54 6.78 10.94
CA LYS A 53 -29.44 7.86 10.44
C LYS A 53 -30.77 7.32 9.91
N MET A 54 -30.78 6.11 9.34
CA MET A 54 -32.02 5.49 8.86
C MET A 54 -32.93 5.05 10.01
N GLN A 55 -32.34 4.60 11.13
CA GLN A 55 -33.07 4.19 12.33
C GLN A 55 -33.58 5.38 13.15
N ASP A 56 -32.76 6.43 13.27
CA ASP A 56 -33.09 7.66 13.98
C ASP A 56 -32.59 8.88 13.17
N PRO A 57 -33.46 9.56 12.41
CA PRO A 57 -33.06 10.73 11.63
C PRO A 57 -32.53 11.89 12.46
N GLU A 58 -32.93 12.02 13.74
CA GLU A 58 -32.51 13.12 14.61
C GLU A 58 -31.10 12.94 15.15
N VAL A 59 -30.57 11.72 15.12
CA VAL A 59 -29.22 11.38 15.61
C VAL A 59 -28.14 12.24 14.98
N VAL A 60 -28.34 12.67 13.72
CA VAL A 60 -27.41 13.51 12.96
C VAL A 60 -27.15 14.85 13.65
N ASN A 61 -28.14 15.38 14.39
CA ASN A 61 -28.01 16.63 15.13
C ASN A 61 -27.10 16.53 16.36
N PHE A 62 -26.80 15.30 16.80
CA PHE A 62 -25.96 15.02 17.97
C PHE A 62 -24.60 14.42 17.59
N LEU A 63 -24.34 14.19 16.30
CA LEU A 63 -23.07 13.66 15.85
C LEU A 63 -21.94 14.71 15.96
N PRO A 64 -20.75 14.31 16.43
CA PRO A 64 -19.53 15.08 16.24
C PRO A 64 -19.32 15.54 14.80
N SER A 65 -18.72 16.72 14.62
CA SER A 65 -18.53 17.34 13.30
C SER A 65 -17.75 16.47 12.31
N GLU A 66 -16.83 15.64 12.81
CA GLU A 66 -16.06 14.67 12.02
C GLU A 66 -16.95 13.64 11.30
N TYR A 67 -18.02 13.17 11.93
CA TYR A 67 -18.96 12.21 11.33
C TYR A 67 -19.94 12.89 10.39
N SER A 68 -20.36 14.12 10.69
CA SER A 68 -21.17 14.93 9.79
C SER A 68 -20.44 15.20 8.48
N GLN A 69 -19.13 15.50 8.52
CA GLN A 69 -18.31 15.67 7.31
C GLN A 69 -18.22 14.39 6.46
N ILE A 70 -18.21 13.20 7.09
CA ILE A 70 -18.23 11.91 6.38
C ILE A 70 -19.58 11.72 5.67
N LEU A 71 -20.69 12.03 6.34
CA LEU A 71 -22.04 11.97 5.75
C LEU A 71 -22.20 12.96 4.59
N GLU A 72 -21.64 14.16 4.69
CA GLU A 72 -21.64 15.15 3.60
C GLU A 72 -20.86 14.65 2.37
N ARG A 73 -19.76 13.90 2.59
CA ARG A 73 -18.92 13.33 1.53
C ARG A 73 -19.37 11.94 1.06
N ALA A 74 -20.54 11.47 1.49
CA ALA A 74 -21.00 10.09 1.26
C ALA A 74 -20.92 9.64 -0.19
N GLN A 75 -21.41 10.46 -1.13
CA GLN A 75 -21.43 10.10 -2.55
C GLN A 75 -20.00 9.99 -3.13
N ALA A 76 -19.09 10.87 -2.72
CA ALA A 76 -17.70 10.82 -3.15
C ALA A 76 -17.01 9.56 -2.60
N ILE A 77 -17.16 9.29 -1.30
CA ILE A 77 -16.58 8.10 -0.64
C ILE A 77 -17.08 6.82 -1.31
N ARG A 78 -18.39 6.69 -1.56
CA ARG A 78 -18.96 5.52 -2.26
C ARG A 78 -18.45 5.37 -3.69
N THR A 79 -18.17 6.48 -4.38
CA THR A 79 -17.69 6.46 -5.76
C THR A 79 -16.21 6.07 -5.81
N GLU A 80 -15.37 6.72 -5.01
CA GLU A 80 -13.93 6.40 -4.91
C GLU A 80 -13.71 4.96 -4.42
N TYR A 81 -14.53 4.48 -3.47
CA TYR A 81 -14.38 3.13 -2.91
C TYR A 81 -14.63 2.01 -3.94
N LYS A 82 -15.40 2.27 -5.01
CA LYS A 82 -15.62 1.26 -6.07
C LYS A 82 -14.34 0.85 -6.78
N GLU A 83 -13.40 1.79 -6.95
CA GLU A 83 -12.12 1.57 -7.63
C GLU A 83 -11.00 1.21 -6.65
N GLN A 84 -11.24 1.37 -5.34
CA GLN A 84 -10.25 1.16 -4.29
C GLN A 84 -9.56 -0.22 -4.33
N PRO A 85 -10.27 -1.35 -4.57
CA PRO A 85 -9.62 -2.66 -4.60
C PRO A 85 -8.54 -2.73 -5.67
N GLN A 86 -8.83 -2.22 -6.87
CA GLN A 86 -7.88 -2.19 -7.97
C GLN A 86 -6.66 -1.30 -7.64
N HIS A 87 -6.89 -0.14 -7.02
CA HIS A 87 -5.80 0.74 -6.60
C HIS A 87 -4.91 0.10 -5.53
N LEU A 88 -5.49 -0.56 -4.52
CA LEU A 88 -4.74 -1.27 -3.50
C LEU A 88 -3.92 -2.43 -4.08
N ASP A 89 -4.50 -3.21 -4.98
CA ASP A 89 -3.80 -4.31 -5.66
C ASP A 89 -2.61 -3.81 -6.47
N HIS A 90 -2.80 -2.70 -7.19
CA HIS A 90 -1.72 -2.07 -7.97
C HIS A 90 -0.58 -1.58 -7.07
N LEU A 91 -0.90 -0.82 -6.02
CA LEU A 91 0.11 -0.28 -5.08
C LEU A 91 0.87 -1.40 -4.36
N THR A 92 0.15 -2.42 -3.92
CA THR A 92 0.72 -3.61 -3.26
C THR A 92 1.64 -4.37 -4.22
N SER A 93 1.20 -4.58 -5.46
CA SER A 93 2.01 -5.25 -6.50
C SER A 93 3.28 -4.47 -6.82
N LEU A 94 3.20 -3.14 -6.88
CA LEU A 94 4.36 -2.28 -7.13
C LEU A 94 5.42 -2.41 -6.02
N ILE A 95 5.00 -2.37 -4.75
CA ILE A 95 5.92 -2.56 -3.62
C ILE A 95 6.51 -3.99 -3.63
N LYS A 96 5.70 -5.02 -3.93
CA LYS A 96 6.17 -6.40 -4.07
C LYS A 96 7.22 -6.56 -5.18
N HIS A 97 7.01 -5.96 -6.34
CA HIS A 97 7.97 -6.01 -7.44
C HIS A 97 9.28 -5.31 -7.08
N LEU A 98 9.21 -4.12 -6.46
CA LEU A 98 10.40 -3.42 -5.97
C LEU A 98 11.19 -4.27 -4.95
N TYR A 99 10.50 -4.92 -4.03
CA TYR A 99 11.13 -5.84 -3.08
C TYR A 99 11.81 -7.03 -3.77
N GLN A 100 11.11 -7.68 -4.71
CA GLN A 100 11.68 -8.80 -5.45
C GLN A 100 12.93 -8.39 -6.23
N ASP A 101 12.90 -7.23 -6.88
CA ASP A 101 14.04 -6.73 -7.64
C ASP A 101 15.20 -6.34 -6.73
N PHE A 102 14.93 -5.70 -5.58
CA PHE A 102 15.93 -5.45 -4.55
C PHE A 102 16.59 -6.75 -4.08
N CYS A 103 15.82 -7.78 -3.75
CA CYS A 103 16.36 -9.07 -3.31
C CYS A 103 17.19 -9.77 -4.39
N LYS A 104 16.76 -9.73 -5.66
CA LYS A 104 17.54 -10.27 -6.78
C LYS A 104 18.90 -9.56 -6.89
N LEU A 105 18.90 -8.23 -6.77
CA LEU A 105 20.11 -7.41 -6.87
C LEU A 105 21.03 -7.56 -5.65
N ALA A 106 20.46 -7.81 -4.47
CA ALA A 106 21.19 -8.06 -3.23
C ALA A 106 21.64 -9.51 -3.03
N GLY A 107 21.27 -10.42 -3.94
CA GLY A 107 21.56 -11.85 -3.80
C GLY A 107 20.84 -12.53 -2.63
N ILE A 108 19.73 -11.96 -2.14
CA ILE A 108 18.94 -12.51 -1.03
C ILE A 108 18.02 -13.61 -1.59
N PRO A 109 18.23 -14.89 -1.20
CA PRO A 109 17.35 -15.97 -1.63
C PRO A 109 15.96 -15.85 -0.96
N ALA A 110 14.96 -16.54 -1.51
CA ALA A 110 13.64 -16.71 -0.89
C ALA A 110 12.72 -15.47 -0.73
N ALA A 111 12.94 -14.39 -1.48
CA ALA A 111 12.03 -13.22 -1.49
C ALA A 111 10.54 -13.59 -1.70
N ARG A 112 10.26 -14.62 -2.52
CA ARG A 112 8.90 -15.11 -2.82
C ARG A 112 8.17 -15.66 -1.60
N GLN A 113 8.88 -16.34 -0.69
CA GLN A 113 8.28 -16.95 0.50
C GLN A 113 7.82 -15.89 1.51
N ARG A 114 8.43 -14.70 1.46
CA ARG A 114 8.13 -13.56 2.35
C ARG A 114 7.00 -12.66 1.82
N LEU A 115 6.52 -12.87 0.59
CA LEU A 115 5.47 -12.03 -0.02
C LEU A 115 4.14 -12.04 0.74
N PRO A 116 3.62 -13.19 1.24
CA PRO A 116 2.36 -13.18 1.98
C PRO A 116 2.45 -12.34 3.28
N ALA A 117 3.59 -12.41 3.98
CA ALA A 117 3.83 -11.59 5.16
C ALA A 117 3.94 -10.10 4.82
N LEU A 118 4.57 -9.76 3.68
CA LEU A 118 4.60 -8.39 3.18
C LEU A 118 3.19 -7.89 2.84
N GLU A 119 2.36 -8.69 2.19
CA GLU A 119 0.96 -8.34 1.86
C GLU A 119 0.13 -8.08 3.11
N GLN A 120 0.29 -8.91 4.15
CA GLN A 120 -0.36 -8.69 5.44
C GLN A 120 0.06 -7.35 6.06
N LEU A 121 1.37 -7.07 6.05
CA LEU A 121 1.91 -5.81 6.56
C LEU A 121 1.40 -4.60 5.75
N LEU A 122 1.32 -4.74 4.42
CA LEU A 122 0.79 -3.72 3.52
C LEU A 122 -0.74 -3.55 3.61
N SER A 123 -1.44 -4.50 4.21
CA SER A 123 -2.89 -4.41 4.43
C SER A 123 -3.28 -3.90 5.81
N ASP A 124 -2.40 -4.03 6.82
CA ASP A 124 -2.67 -3.54 8.18
C ASP A 124 -2.64 -2.00 8.23
N PRO A 125 -3.75 -1.31 8.54
CA PRO A 125 -3.79 0.15 8.64
C PRO A 125 -2.88 0.73 9.72
N ARG A 126 -2.45 -0.07 10.71
CA ARG A 126 -1.55 0.35 11.78
C ARG A 126 -0.07 0.25 11.37
N SER A 127 0.23 -0.39 10.24
CA SER A 127 1.61 -0.50 9.80
C SER A 127 2.17 0.84 9.36
N CYS A 128 3.44 1.10 9.66
CA CYS A 128 4.14 2.29 9.23
C CYS A 128 5.24 1.97 8.20
N LEU A 129 5.75 3.01 7.52
CA LEU A 129 6.82 2.88 6.54
C LEU A 129 8.05 2.22 7.15
N ASP A 130 8.43 2.56 8.39
CA ASP A 130 9.62 2.02 9.02
C ASP A 130 9.51 0.51 9.28
N GLN A 131 8.36 0.02 9.73
CA GLN A 131 8.11 -1.43 9.88
C GLN A 131 8.21 -2.17 8.54
N VAL A 132 7.70 -1.57 7.46
CA VAL A 132 7.84 -2.12 6.11
C VAL A 132 9.31 -2.11 5.69
N MET A 133 10.05 -1.04 5.95
CA MET A 133 11.48 -0.98 5.63
C MET A 133 12.30 -1.99 6.43
N GLU A 134 12.01 -2.15 7.72
CA GLU A 134 12.61 -3.17 8.57
C GLU A 134 12.33 -4.56 8.03
N PHE A 135 11.11 -4.84 7.57
CA PHE A 135 10.79 -6.10 6.92
C PHE A 135 11.61 -6.29 5.64
N LEU A 136 11.70 -5.29 4.78
CA LEU A 136 12.36 -5.40 3.47
C LEU A 136 13.88 -5.50 3.56
N VAL A 137 14.49 -4.83 4.54
CA VAL A 137 15.95 -4.81 4.76
C VAL A 137 16.39 -5.88 5.74
N GLY A 138 15.49 -6.30 6.65
CA GLY A 138 15.73 -7.37 7.60
C GLY A 138 16.14 -8.65 6.87
N LYS A 139 17.35 -9.14 7.18
CA LYS A 139 17.81 -10.45 6.72
C LYS A 139 16.80 -11.49 7.19
N GLY A 140 16.21 -12.20 6.24
CA GLY A 140 15.35 -13.35 6.53
C GLY A 140 16.12 -14.44 7.26
#